data_AF-A0A933BZ30-F1
#
_entry.id   AF-A0A933BZ30-F1
#
_cell.length_a   1.000
_cell.length_b   1.000
_cell.length_c   1.000
_cell.angle_alpha   90.00
_cell.angle_beta   90.00
_cell.angle_gamma   90.00
#
_symmetry.space_group_name_H-M   'P 1'
#
loop_
_entity.id
_entity.type
_entity.pdbx_description
1 polymer ?
#
loop_
_entity_poly.entity_id
_entity_poly.type
_entity_poly.pdbx_seq_one_letter_code
_entity_poly.pdbx_strand_id
1 'polypeptide(L)'
;MIARTWKGWTAREDADSYVEYLRKTGVAEYRNTPGNKGVFLLRRLSEDRAEFLLVSLWESMDAVRRFAGQNPDRAVFYPDDDRFLIGREDHVTHYDVIGPDDESGTWRAW
;
A
#
# COMPACT_ATOMS: atom_id res chain seq x y z
N MET A 1 4.40 -7.13 -14.18
CA MET A 1 4.42 -6.12 -13.10
C MET A 1 3.34 -6.51 -12.10
N ILE A 2 3.56 -6.31 -10.80
CA ILE A 2 2.64 -6.70 -9.74
C ILE A 2 2.06 -5.47 -9.07
N ALA A 3 0.76 -5.45 -8.81
CA ALA A 3 0.14 -4.54 -7.86
C ALA A 3 -0.10 -5.29 -6.54
N ARG A 4 0.41 -4.76 -5.44
CA ARG A 4 0.19 -5.28 -4.09
C ARG A 4 -0.71 -4.33 -3.33
N THR A 5 -1.82 -4.85 -2.79
CA THR A 5 -2.81 -4.06 -2.07
C THR A 5 -2.93 -4.47 -0.61
N TRP A 6 -3.10 -3.48 0.26
CA TRP A 6 -3.39 -3.68 1.67
C TRP A 6 -4.43 -2.67 2.17
N LYS A 7 -5.32 -3.09 3.07
CA LYS A 7 -6.27 -2.20 3.74
C LYS A 7 -6.09 -2.14 5.25
N GLY A 8 -6.33 -0.95 5.78
CA GLY A 8 -6.42 -0.68 7.21
C GLY A 8 -7.39 0.45 7.51
N TRP A 9 -7.80 0.53 8.77
CA TRP A 9 -8.77 1.51 9.24
C TRP A 9 -8.27 2.18 10.52
N THR A 10 -8.46 3.49 10.60
CA THR A 10 -8.23 4.30 11.82
C THR A 10 -9.54 4.95 12.25
N ALA A 11 -9.58 5.49 13.48
CA ALA A 11 -10.55 6.52 13.82
C ALA A 11 -10.40 7.72 12.87
N ARG A 12 -11.50 8.44 12.59
CA ARG A 12 -11.49 9.55 11.63
C ARG A 12 -10.52 10.65 12.03
N GLU A 13 -10.47 10.98 13.32
CA GLU A 13 -9.62 12.00 13.93
C GLU A 13 -8.12 11.73 13.79
N ASP A 14 -7.73 10.45 13.72
CA ASP A 14 -6.33 10.03 13.60
C ASP A 14 -5.84 9.99 12.15
N ALA A 15 -6.73 10.21 11.17
CA ALA A 15 -6.46 9.93 9.77
C ALA A 15 -5.27 10.70 9.19
N ASP A 16 -5.12 11.99 9.52
CA ASP A 16 -4.01 12.81 9.02
C ASP A 16 -2.68 12.42 9.68
N SER A 17 -2.71 12.14 10.99
CA SER A 17 -1.54 11.65 11.72
C SER A 17 -1.06 10.31 11.18
N TYR A 18 -1.99 9.42 10.83
CA TYR A 18 -1.65 8.13 10.24
C TYR A 18 -1.09 8.24 8.82
N VAL A 19 -1.55 9.22 8.01
CA VAL A 19 -0.92 9.51 6.70
C VAL A 19 0.55 9.89 6.86
N GLU A 20 0.86 10.77 7.81
CA GLU A 20 2.24 11.20 8.07
C GLU A 20 3.10 10.06 8.61
N TYR A 21 2.52 9.19 9.44
CA TYR A 21 3.19 7.98 9.91
C TYR A 21 3.48 7.00 8.76
N LEU A 22 2.50 6.69 7.92
CA LEU A 22 2.67 5.84 6.73
C LEU A 22 3.77 6.36 5.80
N ARG A 23 3.82 7.68 5.58
CA ARG A 23 4.84 8.35 4.75
C ARG A 23 6.25 8.18 5.27
N LYS A 24 6.43 8.09 6.59
CA LYS A 24 7.74 7.92 7.25
C LYS A 24 8.15 6.45 7.39
N THR A 25 7.19 5.54 7.31
CA THR A 25 7.38 4.09 7.52
C THR A 25 7.16 3.34 6.22
N GLY A 26 6.04 2.63 6.07
CA GLY A 26 5.81 1.71 4.96
C GLY A 26 5.89 2.35 3.58
N VAL A 27 5.38 3.57 3.39
CA VAL A 27 5.48 4.26 2.10
C VAL A 27 6.92 4.67 1.78
N ALA A 28 7.71 5.05 2.79
CA ALA A 28 9.13 5.32 2.59
C ALA A 28 9.88 4.03 2.22
N GLU A 29 9.61 2.93 2.91
CA GLU A 29 10.26 1.64 2.63
C GLU A 29 9.88 1.09 1.26
N TYR A 30 8.61 1.20 0.84
CA TYR A 30 8.20 0.87 -0.52
C TYR A 30 9.07 1.60 -1.55
N ARG A 31 9.19 2.93 -1.42
CA ARG A 31 9.94 3.78 -2.37
C ARG A 31 11.43 3.46 -2.39
N ASN A 32 11.99 3.10 -1.24
CA ASN A 32 13.41 2.80 -1.10
C ASN A 32 13.76 1.36 -1.49
N THR A 33 12.77 0.48 -1.67
CA THR A 33 13.03 -0.91 -2.05
C THR A 33 13.28 -1.04 -3.56
N PRO A 34 14.43 -1.62 -3.99
CA PRO A 34 14.71 -1.83 -5.40
C PRO A 34 13.65 -2.67 -6.12
N GLY A 35 13.07 -2.08 -7.17
CA GLY A 35 12.04 -2.69 -8.00
C GLY A 35 10.62 -2.21 -7.68
N ASN A 36 10.43 -1.31 -6.72
CA ASN A 36 9.18 -0.56 -6.57
C ASN A 36 9.03 0.43 -7.75
N LYS A 37 7.82 0.53 -8.30
CA LYS A 37 7.46 1.40 -9.43
C LYS A 37 6.53 2.55 -9.02
N GLY A 38 6.25 2.68 -7.73
CA GLY A 38 5.36 3.68 -7.19
C GLY A 38 4.41 3.09 -6.14
N VAL A 39 3.76 4.00 -5.42
CA VAL A 39 2.71 3.68 -4.46
C VAL A 39 1.65 4.77 -4.48
N PHE A 40 0.40 4.34 -4.50
CA PHE A 40 -0.76 5.16 -4.19
C PHE A 40 -1.16 4.92 -2.74
N LEU A 41 -1.25 6.01 -1.98
CA LEU A 41 -1.84 6.05 -0.65
C LEU A 41 -3.25 6.64 -0.79
N LEU A 42 -4.26 5.78 -0.76
CA LEU A 42 -5.65 6.18 -0.92
C LEU A 42 -6.32 6.23 0.45
N ARG A 43 -7.25 7.17 0.61
CA ARG A 43 -8.07 7.31 1.81
C ARG A 43 -9.53 7.50 1.45
N ARG A 44 -10.42 6.83 2.17
CA ARG A 44 -11.87 7.08 2.16
C ARG A 44 -12.34 7.39 3.57
N LEU A 45 -12.96 8.55 3.75
CA LEU A 45 -13.52 8.97 5.05
C LEU A 45 -14.99 8.57 5.17
N SER A 46 -15.37 8.17 6.38
CA SER A 46 -16.75 7.95 6.84
C SER A 46 -16.98 8.71 8.14
N GLU A 47 -18.16 8.62 8.76
CA GLU A 47 -18.52 9.42 9.95
C GLU A 47 -17.50 9.27 11.08
N ASP A 48 -17.15 8.03 11.43
CA ASP A 48 -16.33 7.67 12.59
C ASP A 48 -14.95 7.08 12.21
N ARG A 49 -14.70 6.82 10.91
CA ARG A 49 -13.54 6.03 10.45
C ARG A 49 -12.90 6.62 9.20
N ALA A 50 -11.61 6.34 9.05
CA ALA A 50 -10.89 6.48 7.80
C ALA A 50 -10.41 5.10 7.33
N GLU A 51 -10.78 4.71 6.11
CA GLU A 51 -10.22 3.55 5.42
C GLU A 51 -9.02 3.98 4.60
N PHE A 52 -7.96 3.19 4.67
CA PHE A 52 -6.75 3.34 3.88
C PHE A 52 -6.60 2.14 2.96
N LEU A 53 -6.29 2.42 1.69
CA LEU A 53 -5.88 1.43 0.72
C LEU A 53 -4.49 1.83 0.22
N LEU A 54 -3.51 0.98 0.46
CA LEU A 54 -2.19 1.10 -0.13
C LEU A 54 -2.14 0.25 -1.40
N VAL A 55 -1.87 0.86 -2.54
CA VAL A 55 -1.61 0.15 -3.80
C VAL A 55 -0.17 0.43 -4.20
N SER A 56 0.68 -0.58 -4.12
CA SER A 56 2.10 -0.48 -4.49
C SER A 56 2.38 -1.27 -5.75
N LEU A 57 3.15 -0.70 -6.67
CA LEU A 57 3.51 -1.32 -7.95
C LEU A 57 4.94 -1.85 -7.87
N TRP A 58 5.17 -3.04 -8.40
CA TRP A 58 6.44 -3.76 -8.30
C TRP A 58 6.81 -4.40 -9.63
N GLU A 59 8.10 -4.36 -10.00
CA GLU A 59 8.61 -4.99 -11.21
C GLU A 59 8.23 -6.47 -11.32
N SER A 60 8.35 -7.20 -10.21
CA SER A 60 8.09 -8.64 -10.12
C SER A 60 7.77 -9.07 -8.68
N MET A 61 7.35 -10.33 -8.50
CA MET A 61 7.21 -10.91 -7.16
C MET A 61 8.54 -11.01 -6.40
N ASP A 62 9.68 -11.06 -7.09
CA ASP A 62 10.98 -11.04 -6.40
C ASP A 62 11.27 -9.65 -5.83
N ALA A 63 10.87 -8.57 -6.50
CA ALA A 63 10.91 -7.23 -5.93
C ALA A 63 10.00 -7.11 -4.70
N VAL A 64 8.81 -7.72 -4.74
CA VAL A 64 7.91 -7.80 -3.56
C VAL A 64 8.59 -8.55 -2.42
N ARG A 65 9.25 -9.68 -2.67
CA ARG A 65 9.96 -10.46 -1.63
C ARG A 65 11.14 -9.71 -1.02
N ARG A 66 11.81 -8.82 -1.77
CA ARG A 66 12.85 -7.94 -1.19
C ARG A 66 12.28 -7.01 -0.13
N PHE A 67 11.04 -6.56 -0.32
CA PHE A 67 10.32 -5.73 0.65
C PHE A 67 9.72 -6.58 1.79
N ALA A 68 8.87 -7.56 1.44
CA ALA A 68 8.02 -8.27 2.40
C ALA A 68 8.67 -9.54 3.00
N GLY A 69 9.88 -9.90 2.58
CA GLY A 69 10.59 -11.09 3.02
C GLY A 69 10.02 -12.40 2.48
N GLN A 70 10.16 -13.47 3.25
CA GLN A 70 9.85 -14.85 2.81
C GLN A 70 8.35 -15.10 2.60
N ASN A 71 7.48 -14.34 3.28
CA ASN A 71 6.03 -14.49 3.23
C ASN A 71 5.39 -13.24 2.60
N PRO A 72 5.50 -13.04 1.27
CA PRO A 72 5.08 -11.81 0.61
C PRO A 72 3.57 -11.51 0.76
N ASP A 73 2.75 -12.55 1.01
CA ASP A 73 1.31 -12.46 1.22
C ASP A 73 0.91 -11.91 2.60
N ARG A 74 1.86 -11.76 3.52
CA ARG A 74 1.62 -11.13 4.82
C ARG A 74 1.83 -9.62 4.74
N ALA A 75 1.00 -8.87 5.46
CA ALA A 75 1.23 -7.45 5.66
C ALA A 75 2.52 -7.23 6.47
N VAL A 76 3.26 -6.16 6.13
CA VAL A 76 4.42 -5.71 6.90
C VAL A 76 3.90 -4.61 7.81
N PHE A 77 4.11 -4.78 9.12
CA PHE A 77 3.68 -3.84 10.15
C PHE A 77 4.87 -3.15 10.80
N TYR A 78 4.63 -1.94 11.28
CA TYR A 78 5.59 -1.03 11.87
C TYR A 78 5.21 -0.73 13.33
N PRO A 79 6.18 -0.30 14.18
CA PRO A 79 6.02 -0.28 15.63
C PRO A 79 4.78 0.43 16.19
N ASP A 80 4.30 1.49 15.53
CA ASP A 80 3.15 2.29 16.00
C ASP A 80 1.84 1.97 15.25
N ASP A 81 1.78 0.92 14.43
CA ASP A 81 0.55 0.58 13.69
C ASP A 81 -0.64 0.34 14.65
N ASP A 82 -0.41 -0.41 15.73
CA ASP A 82 -1.45 -0.74 16.72
C ASP A 82 -1.97 0.47 17.49
N ARG A 83 -1.23 1.60 17.47
CA ARG A 83 -1.69 2.85 18.07
C ARG A 83 -2.76 3.52 17.22
N PHE A 84 -2.67 3.42 15.90
CA PHE A 84 -3.58 4.11 14.97
C PHE A 84 -4.70 3.21 14.46
N LEU A 85 -4.39 1.92 14.25
CA LEU A 85 -5.29 1.01 13.55
C LEU A 85 -6.36 0.45 14.48
N ILE A 86 -7.62 0.76 14.17
CA ILE A 86 -8.80 0.14 14.79
C ILE A 86 -9.22 -1.16 14.05
N GLY A 87 -8.60 -1.42 12.90
CA GLY A 87 -8.75 -2.66 12.14
C GLY A 87 -7.74 -2.72 10.99
N ARG A 88 -7.38 -3.93 10.55
CA ARG A 88 -6.46 -4.15 9.42
C ARG A 88 -6.58 -5.53 8.81
N GLU A 89 -6.15 -5.65 7.56
CA GLU A 89 -5.93 -6.95 6.92
C GLU A 89 -4.54 -7.49 7.28
N ASP A 90 -4.44 -8.73 7.74
CA ASP A 90 -3.14 -9.39 8.00
C ASP A 90 -2.47 -9.91 6.73
N HIS A 91 -3.26 -10.03 5.66
CA HIS A 91 -2.82 -10.50 4.36
C HIS A 91 -2.99 -9.40 3.32
N VAL A 92 -2.13 -9.43 2.32
CA VAL A 92 -2.23 -8.56 1.15
C VAL A 92 -2.73 -9.34 -0.04
N THR A 93 -3.18 -8.61 -1.05
CA THR A 93 -3.53 -9.21 -2.34
C THR A 93 -2.52 -8.77 -3.39
N HIS A 94 -2.08 -9.73 -4.20
CA HIS A 94 -1.23 -9.50 -5.36
C HIS A 94 -2.04 -9.65 -6.64
N TYR A 95 -1.85 -8.73 -7.56
CA TYR A 95 -2.46 -8.76 -8.89
C TYR A 95 -1.37 -8.65 -9.93
N ASP A 96 -1.49 -9.44 -11.01
CA ASP A 96 -0.77 -9.14 -12.23
C ASP A 96 -1.34 -7.87 -12.86
N VAL A 97 -0.48 -6.89 -13.11
CA VAL A 97 -0.85 -5.71 -13.87
C VAL A 97 -0.73 -6.05 -15.35
N ILE A 98 -1.87 -6.18 -16.01
CA ILE A 98 -1.97 -6.50 -17.44
C ILE A 98 -1.75 -5.26 -18.33
N GLY A 99 -1.83 -4.06 -17.75
CA GLY A 99 -1.70 -2.78 -18.46
C GLY A 99 -2.90 -1.89 -18.18
N PRO A 100 -2.91 -0.67 -18.72
CA PRO A 100 -4.16 0.08 -18.85
C PRO A 100 -5.09 -0.66 -19.84
N ASP A 101 -6.40 -0.59 -19.61
CA ASP A 101 -7.42 -1.04 -20.59
C ASP A 101 -7.65 0.06 -21.63
N ASP A 102 -6.57 0.45 -22.31
CA ASP A 102 -6.62 1.27 -23.51
C ASP A 102 -5.94 0.49 -24.64
N GLU A 103 -6.61 0.33 -25.79
CA GLU A 103 -5.99 -0.32 -26.96
C GLU A 103 -4.73 0.45 -27.45
N SER A 104 -4.48 1.65 -26.92
CA SER A 104 -3.34 2.50 -27.22
C SER A 104 -2.09 2.27 -26.37
N GLY A 105 -2.15 1.46 -25.30
CA GLY A 105 -0.99 1.15 -24.44
C GLY A 105 -0.25 2.37 -23.87
N THR A 106 -0.92 3.53 -23.77
CA THR A 106 -0.27 4.79 -23.39
C THR A 106 -0.74 5.25 -22.03
N TRP A 107 0.12 5.05 -21.02
CA TRP A 107 -0.02 5.66 -19.72
C TRP A 107 0.01 7.20 -19.85
N ARG A 108 -1.15 7.84 -19.87
CA ARG A 108 -1.25 9.28 -19.62
C ARG A 108 -1.36 9.49 -18.11
N ALA A 109 -0.21 9.77 -17.49
CA ALA A 109 -0.22 10.40 -16.18
C ALA A 109 -0.82 11.81 -16.34
N TRP A 110 -1.84 12.12 -15.53
CA TRP A 110 -2.41 13.46 -15.41
C TRP A 110 -1.36 14.45 -14.93
#